data_AF-A0A2D9Y1N1-F1
#
_entry.id   AF-A0A2D9Y1N1-F1
#
_cell.length_a   1.000
_cell.length_b   1.000
_cell.length_c   1.000
_cell.angle_alpha   90.00
_cell.angle_beta   90.00
_cell.angle_gamma   90.00
#
_symmetry.space_group_name_H-M   'P 1'
#
loop_
_entity.id
_entity.type
_entity.pdbx_description
1 polymer ?
#
loop_
_entity_poly.entity_id
_entity_poly.type
_entity_poly.pdbx_seq_one_letter_code
_entity_poly.pdbx_strand_id
1 'polypeptide(L)'
;MNKVLKYSLLIFGIVIIVLLALITFGLYTMEIEDHYGDYQELFYQAKDADIIINEATSQFGIIDKNWKRLNIWTKEKDTTDVYFFVSKQSNDSNIKIYRPIAELEGLRQMEFDAIKQLITEKKLKLILEYQKE
;
A
#
# COMPACT_ATOMS: atom_id res chain seq x y z
N MET A 1 -12.48 47.98 -8.34
CA MET A 1 -13.24 46.78 -8.78
C MET A 1 -14.50 46.64 -7.94
N ASN A 2 -15.67 46.39 -8.53
CA ASN A 2 -16.91 46.20 -7.77
C ASN A 2 -16.76 45.01 -6.80
N LYS A 3 -17.25 45.15 -5.56
CA LYS A 3 -17.22 44.08 -4.54
C LYS A 3 -17.85 42.80 -5.08
N VAL A 4 -18.96 42.91 -5.80
CA VAL A 4 -19.63 41.76 -6.43
C VAL A 4 -18.69 41.04 -7.40
N LEU A 5 -18.06 41.78 -8.32
CA LEU A 5 -17.11 41.22 -9.29
C LEU A 5 -15.91 40.54 -8.61
N LYS A 6 -15.39 41.13 -7.51
CA LYS A 6 -14.31 40.54 -6.73
C LYS A 6 -14.68 39.17 -6.15
N TYR A 7 -15.85 39.05 -5.54
CA TYR A 7 -16.29 37.79 -4.95
C TYR A 7 -16.67 36.75 -6.03
N SER A 8 -17.27 37.18 -7.13
CA SER A 8 -17.56 36.28 -8.26
C SER A 8 -16.29 35.65 -8.84
N LEU A 9 -15.24 36.43 -9.05
CA LEU A 9 -13.96 35.91 -9.54
C LEU A 9 -13.30 34.96 -8.54
N LEU A 10 -13.40 35.26 -7.24
CA LEU A 10 -12.87 34.40 -6.18
C LEU A 10 -13.60 33.05 -6.16
N ILE A 11 -14.93 33.06 -6.17
CA ILE A 11 -15.75 31.83 -6.18
C ILE A 11 -15.45 31.01 -7.44
N PHE A 12 -15.38 31.66 -8.60
CA PHE A 12 -15.06 30.99 -9.85
C PHE A 12 -13.67 30.33 -9.81
N GLY A 13 -12.67 31.00 -9.23
CA GLY A 13 -11.35 30.43 -9.02
C GLY A 13 -11.37 29.19 -8.12
N ILE A 14 -12.13 29.23 -7.01
CA ILE A 14 -12.30 28.07 -6.13
C ILE A 14 -12.97 26.91 -6.87
N VAL A 15 -14.02 27.18 -7.65
CA VAL A 15 -14.73 26.15 -8.44
C VAL A 15 -13.77 25.46 -9.41
N ILE A 16 -12.91 26.21 -10.11
CA ILE A 16 -11.91 25.63 -11.01
C ILE A 16 -10.93 24.73 -10.25
N ILE A 17 -10.42 25.17 -9.10
CA ILE A 17 -9.50 24.38 -8.29
C ILE A 17 -10.15 23.06 -7.83
N VAL A 18 -11.42 23.12 -7.41
CA VAL A 18 -12.19 21.93 -7.01
C VAL A 18 -12.37 20.97 -8.18
N LEU A 19 -12.71 21.47 -9.38
CA LEU A 19 -12.87 20.63 -10.57
C LEU A 19 -11.56 19.95 -10.96
N LEU A 20 -10.44 20.68 -10.93
CA LEU A 20 -9.12 20.11 -11.20
C LEU A 20 -8.75 19.04 -10.18
N ALA A 21 -8.99 19.29 -8.89
CA ALA A 21 -8.74 18.31 -7.83
C ALA A 21 -9.56 17.03 -8.02
N LEU A 22 -10.84 17.15 -8.39
CA LEU A 22 -11.70 15.99 -8.69
C LEU A 22 -11.19 15.17 -9.87
N ILE A 23 -10.79 15.83 -10.96
CA ILE A 23 -10.24 15.14 -12.15
C ILE A 23 -8.93 14.42 -11.79
N THR A 24 -8.00 15.11 -11.12
CA THR A 24 -6.73 14.51 -10.71
C THR A 24 -6.94 13.34 -9.75
N PHE A 25 -7.89 13.46 -8.81
CA PHE A 25 -8.24 12.37 -7.90
C PHE A 25 -8.85 11.17 -8.63
N GLY A 26 -9.74 11.39 -9.60
CA GLY A 26 -10.33 10.31 -10.39
C GLY A 26 -9.30 9.56 -11.24
N LEU A 27 -8.38 10.29 -11.87
CA LEU A 27 -7.27 9.68 -12.61
C LEU A 27 -6.33 8.90 -11.69
N TYR A 28 -6.08 9.43 -10.50
CA TYR A 28 -5.29 8.75 -9.48
C TYR A 28 -5.91 7.42 -9.07
N THR A 29 -7.20 7.40 -8.73
CA THR A 29 -7.88 6.17 -8.31
C THR A 29 -7.96 5.15 -9.43
N MET A 30 -8.18 5.60 -10.68
CA MET A 30 -8.21 4.72 -11.86
C MET A 30 -6.85 4.05 -12.10
N GLU A 31 -5.74 4.78 -11.95
CA GLU A 31 -4.40 4.21 -12.09
C GLU A 31 -4.12 3.13 -11.04
N ILE A 32 -4.59 3.31 -9.80
CA ILE A 32 -4.47 2.29 -8.75
C ILE A 32 -5.32 1.05 -9.06
N GLU A 33 -6.57 1.25 -9.49
CA GLU A 33 -7.46 0.15 -9.90
C GLU A 33 -6.89 -0.64 -11.08
N ASP A 34 -6.38 0.04 -12.11
CA ASP A 34 -5.77 -0.60 -13.28
C ASP A 34 -4.53 -1.43 -12.93
N HIS A 35 -3.77 -1.01 -11.92
CA HIS A 35 -2.57 -1.73 -11.49
C HIS A 35 -2.86 -2.90 -10.55
N TYR A 36 -3.80 -2.73 -9.63
CA TYR A 36 -3.95 -3.65 -8.51
C TYR A 36 -5.25 -4.44 -8.54
N GLY A 37 -6.30 -3.96 -9.21
CA GLY A 37 -7.60 -4.61 -9.29
C GLY A 37 -8.09 -5.06 -7.91
N ASP A 38 -8.29 -6.37 -7.74
CA ASP A 38 -8.70 -7.01 -6.49
C ASP A 38 -7.75 -6.74 -5.30
N TYR A 39 -6.50 -6.36 -5.57
CA TYR A 39 -5.47 -6.07 -4.57
C TYR A 39 -5.36 -4.58 -4.22
N GLN A 40 -6.25 -3.72 -4.72
CA GLN A 40 -6.21 -2.28 -4.44
C GLN A 40 -6.30 -1.96 -2.95
N GLU A 41 -6.96 -2.81 -2.16
CA GLU A 41 -7.05 -2.62 -0.71
C GLU A 41 -5.69 -2.77 -0.02
N LEU A 42 -4.85 -3.70 -0.51
CA LEU A 42 -3.45 -3.80 -0.07
C LEU A 42 -2.74 -2.47 -0.32
N PHE A 43 -2.95 -1.88 -1.51
CA PHE A 43 -2.39 -0.58 -1.85
C PHE A 43 -2.86 0.49 -0.86
N TYR A 44 -4.16 0.66 -0.60
CA TYR A 44 -4.65 1.76 0.24
C TYR A 44 -4.28 1.63 1.72
N GLN A 45 -4.28 0.41 2.28
CA GLN A 45 -4.04 0.20 3.71
C GLN A 45 -2.55 0.14 4.09
N ALA A 46 -1.71 -0.36 3.19
CA ALA A 46 -0.28 -0.48 3.43
C ALA A 46 0.41 0.89 3.54
N LYS A 47 1.47 0.92 4.33
CA LYS A 47 2.44 2.02 4.40
C LYS A 47 3.83 1.52 4.06
N ASP A 48 4.68 2.48 3.72
CA ASP A 48 6.09 2.25 3.57
C ASP A 48 6.68 1.61 4.84
N ALA A 49 7.60 0.66 4.66
CA ALA A 49 8.20 -0.19 5.70
C ALA A 49 7.27 -1.15 6.45
N ASP A 50 5.99 -1.28 6.07
CA ASP A 50 5.16 -2.39 6.53
C ASP A 50 5.73 -3.73 6.02
N ILE A 51 5.43 -4.82 6.71
CA ILE A 51 5.87 -6.17 6.37
C ILE A 51 4.69 -6.91 5.75
N ILE A 52 4.87 -7.39 4.52
CA ILE A 52 3.91 -8.27 3.88
C ILE A 52 4.36 -9.71 4.05
N ILE A 53 3.45 -10.60 4.46
CA ILE A 53 3.69 -12.03 4.53
C ILE A 53 2.71 -12.77 3.64
N ASN A 54 3.19 -13.83 3.01
CA ASN A 54 2.37 -14.85 2.39
C ASN A 54 2.51 -16.13 3.22
N GLU A 55 1.46 -16.46 3.98
CA GLU A 55 1.51 -17.61 4.87
C GLU A 55 1.53 -18.94 4.11
N ALA A 56 0.96 -19.00 2.91
CA ALA A 56 0.93 -20.20 2.08
C ALA A 56 2.33 -20.58 1.58
N THR A 57 3.16 -19.59 1.23
CA THR A 57 4.52 -19.82 0.71
C THR A 57 5.61 -19.65 1.77
N SER A 58 5.27 -19.24 2.99
CA SER A 58 6.24 -18.86 4.03
C SER A 58 7.24 -17.80 3.55
N GLN A 59 6.79 -16.89 2.68
CA GLN A 59 7.58 -15.79 2.18
C GLN A 59 7.16 -14.49 2.86
N PHE A 60 8.11 -13.58 3.02
CA PHE A 60 7.83 -12.23 3.45
C PHE A 60 8.61 -11.23 2.61
N GLY A 61 8.15 -9.98 2.63
CA GLY A 61 8.85 -8.86 2.07
C GLY A 61 8.54 -7.58 2.85
N ILE A 62 9.30 -6.53 2.53
CA ILE A 62 9.10 -5.20 3.08
C ILE A 62 8.45 -4.34 2.02
N ILE A 63 7.38 -3.67 2.41
CA ILE A 63 6.65 -2.77 1.54
C ILE A 63 7.48 -1.51 1.32
N ASP A 64 7.66 -1.16 0.05
CA ASP A 64 8.20 0.10 -0.44
C ASP A 64 7.08 0.79 -1.24
N LYS A 65 6.38 1.70 -0.57
CA LYS A 65 5.17 2.32 -1.11
C LYS A 65 5.45 3.75 -1.50
N ASN A 66 5.11 4.09 -2.73
CA ASN A 66 4.96 5.47 -3.16
C ASN A 66 3.50 5.77 -3.48
N TRP A 67 3.23 7.01 -3.87
CA TRP A 67 1.88 7.45 -4.14
C TRP A 67 1.18 6.68 -5.28
N LYS A 68 1.90 6.07 -6.23
CA LYS A 68 1.35 5.33 -7.38
C LYS A 68 1.61 3.82 -7.36
N ARG A 69 2.60 3.36 -6.59
CA ARG A 69 3.09 1.98 -6.63
C ARG A 69 3.24 1.40 -5.23
N LEU A 70 2.96 0.11 -5.13
CA LEU A 70 3.21 -0.73 -3.97
C LEU A 70 4.20 -1.81 -4.37
N ASN A 71 5.48 -1.56 -4.09
CA ASN A 71 6.55 -2.49 -4.34
C ASN A 71 6.88 -3.29 -3.08
N ILE A 72 7.43 -4.47 -3.27
CA ILE A 72 7.84 -5.39 -2.22
C ILE A 72 9.33 -5.67 -2.41
N TRP A 73 10.13 -5.31 -1.42
CA TRP A 73 11.50 -5.76 -1.28
C TRP A 73 11.52 -7.18 -0.73
N THR A 74 12.00 -8.11 -1.54
CA THR A 74 12.14 -9.51 -1.17
C THR A 74 13.57 -9.81 -0.69
N LYS A 75 13.74 -10.94 0.00
CA LYS A 75 15.06 -11.39 0.50
C LYS A 75 16.08 -11.63 -0.62
N GLU A 76 15.62 -11.97 -1.82
CA GLU A 76 16.47 -12.16 -3.01
C GLU A 76 17.07 -10.83 -3.53
N LYS A 77 16.89 -9.72 -2.80
CA LYS A 77 17.28 -8.34 -3.15
C LYS A 77 16.57 -7.79 -4.38
N ASP A 78 15.58 -8.51 -4.88
CA ASP A 78 14.72 -8.05 -5.95
C ASP A 78 13.53 -7.27 -5.40
N THR A 79 13.22 -6.17 -6.08
CA THR A 79 11.98 -5.43 -5.90
C THR A 79 10.95 -6.01 -6.85
N THR A 80 9.81 -6.44 -6.32
CA THR A 80 8.68 -6.94 -7.13
C THR A 80 7.43 -6.14 -6.81
N ASP A 81 6.56 -5.91 -7.79
CA ASP A 81 5.29 -5.25 -7.52
C ASP A 81 4.38 -6.19 -6.69
N VAL A 82 3.56 -5.63 -5.79
CA VAL A 82 2.68 -6.42 -4.92
C VAL A 82 1.76 -7.35 -5.72
N TYR A 83 1.33 -6.94 -6.91
CA TYR A 83 0.52 -7.78 -7.78
C TYR A 83 1.24 -9.10 -8.06
N PHE A 84 2.53 -9.05 -8.42
CA PHE A 84 3.33 -10.25 -8.69
C PHE A 84 3.66 -11.03 -7.41
N PHE A 85 3.90 -10.34 -6.30
CA PHE A 85 4.13 -10.99 -5.01
C PHE A 85 2.92 -11.84 -4.57
N VAL A 86 1.71 -11.29 -4.73
CA VAL A 86 0.47 -11.93 -4.29
C VAL A 86 -0.05 -12.95 -5.31
N SER A 87 0.15 -12.70 -6.61
CA SER A 87 -0.29 -13.60 -7.69
C SER A 87 0.68 -14.75 -7.99
N LYS A 88 1.87 -14.78 -7.38
CA LYS A 88 2.88 -15.85 -7.56
C LYS A 88 2.37 -17.26 -7.25
N GLN A 89 1.23 -17.40 -6.57
CA GLN A 89 0.45 -18.64 -6.51
C GLN A 89 -1.03 -18.37 -6.76
N SER A 90 -1.60 -19.09 -7.72
CA SER A 90 -3.02 -19.06 -8.06
C SER A 90 -3.86 -19.76 -7.00
N ASN A 91 -4.76 -19.00 -6.37
CA ASN A 91 -5.95 -19.40 -5.60
C ASN A 91 -5.87 -19.55 -4.07
N ASP A 92 -4.70 -19.61 -3.43
CA ASP A 92 -4.60 -19.81 -1.95
C ASP A 92 -3.73 -18.76 -1.22
N SER A 93 -3.60 -17.55 -1.77
CA SER A 93 -2.82 -16.49 -1.14
C SER A 93 -3.50 -15.95 0.12
N ASN A 94 -3.09 -16.44 1.29
CA ASN A 94 -3.34 -15.78 2.58
C ASN A 94 -2.24 -14.73 2.81
N ILE A 95 -2.57 -13.48 2.47
CA ILE A 95 -1.69 -12.33 2.60
C ILE A 95 -2.03 -11.60 3.87
N LYS A 96 -1.00 -11.33 4.68
CA LYS A 96 -1.13 -10.47 5.86
C LYS A 96 -0.12 -9.36 5.82
N ILE A 97 -0.56 -8.17 6.19
CA ILE A 97 0.29 -6.98 6.30
C ILE A 97 0.41 -6.61 7.77
N TYR A 98 1.65 -6.47 8.22
CA TYR A 98 2.01 -6.14 9.59
C TYR A 98 2.79 -4.83 9.64
N ARG A 99 2.49 -4.00 10.64
CA ARG A 99 3.21 -2.77 10.91
C ARG A 99 4.11 -2.94 12.14
N PRO A 100 5.42 -2.63 12.05
CA PRO A 100 6.28 -2.52 13.21
C PRO A 100 5.76 -1.49 14.21
N ILE A 101 5.69 -1.85 15.49
CA ILE A 101 5.29 -0.91 16.57
C ILE A 101 6.44 0.05 16.90
N ALA A 102 7.67 -0.39 16.69
CA ALA A 102 8.89 0.39 16.81
C ALA A 102 9.78 0.11 15.60
N GLU A 103 10.81 0.95 15.41
CA GLU A 103 11.80 0.73 14.37
C GLU A 103 12.54 -0.60 14.61
N LEU A 104 12.62 -1.44 13.56
CA LEU A 104 13.24 -2.75 13.62
C LEU A 104 14.42 -2.78 12.65
N GLU A 105 15.62 -2.92 13.20
CA GLU A 105 16.83 -3.05 12.41
C GLU A 105 16.95 -4.46 11.81
N GLY A 106 17.57 -4.56 10.63
CA GLY A 106 17.93 -5.85 10.05
C GLY A 106 16.76 -6.68 9.51
N LEU A 107 15.53 -6.15 9.42
CA LEU A 107 14.37 -6.87 8.87
C LEU A 107 14.64 -7.54 7.52
N ARG A 108 15.44 -6.89 6.67
CA ARG A 108 15.83 -7.39 5.33
C ARG A 108 16.65 -8.69 5.36
N GLN A 109 17.30 -8.98 6.48
CA GLN A 109 18.22 -10.11 6.66
C GLN A 109 17.58 -11.23 7.49
N MET A 110 16.39 -11.00 8.05
CA MET A 110 15.71 -11.97 8.90
C MET A 110 15.21 -13.16 8.09
N GLU A 111 15.13 -14.30 8.75
CA GLU A 111 14.39 -15.46 8.25
C GLU A 111 12.90 -15.32 8.59
N PHE A 112 12.05 -16.03 7.85
CA PHE A 112 10.61 -16.00 8.06
C PHE A 112 10.20 -16.38 9.50
N ASP A 113 10.89 -17.34 10.11
CA ASP A 113 10.62 -17.74 11.50
C ASP A 113 10.89 -16.61 12.51
N ALA A 114 11.89 -15.77 12.26
CA ALA A 114 12.15 -14.60 13.08
C ALA A 114 11.01 -13.58 12.97
N ILE A 115 10.43 -13.40 11.78
CA ILE A 115 9.23 -12.57 11.60
C ILE A 115 8.05 -13.14 12.40
N LYS A 116 7.82 -14.45 12.38
CA LYS A 116 6.77 -15.10 13.21
C LYS A 116 7.01 -14.89 14.70
N GLN A 117 8.26 -14.92 15.15
CA GLN A 117 8.60 -14.62 16.53
C GLN A 117 8.23 -13.18 16.88
N LEU A 118 8.51 -12.20 16.01
CA LEU A 118 8.11 -10.81 16.23
C LEU A 118 6.58 -10.62 16.31
N ILE A 119 5.81 -11.35 15.51
CA ILE A 119 4.35 -11.39 15.60
C ILE A 119 3.91 -11.92 16.98
N THR A 120 4.50 -13.04 17.41
CA THR A 120 4.19 -13.70 18.70
C THR A 120 4.54 -12.80 19.89
N GLU A 121 5.67 -12.11 19.82
CA GLU A 121 6.12 -11.12 20.81
C GLU A 121 5.32 -9.80 20.75
N LYS A 122 4.31 -9.71 19.88
CA LYS A 122 3.48 -8.52 19.66
C LYS A 122 4.29 -7.28 19.31
N LYS A 123 5.44 -7.44 18.65
CA LYS A 123 6.25 -6.32 18.10
C LYS A 123 5.71 -5.82 16.77
N LEU A 124 4.82 -6.60 16.15
CA LEU A 124 4.15 -6.30 14.90
C LEU A 124 2.63 -6.24 15.11
N LYS A 125 2.00 -5.21 14.54
CA LYS A 125 0.54 -5.03 14.55
C LYS A 125 -0.04 -5.47 13.21
N LEU A 126 -1.00 -6.39 13.21
CA LEU A 126 -1.76 -6.74 12.01
C LEU A 126 -2.54 -5.51 11.52
N ILE A 127 -2.38 -5.19 10.24
CA ILE A 127 -3.09 -4.09 9.55
C ILE A 127 -4.20 -4.64 8.68
N LEU A 128 -3.88 -5.65 7.88
CA LEU A 128 -4.78 -6.24 6.91
C LEU A 128 -4.51 -7.74 6.80
N GLU A 129 -5.59 -8.51 6.73
CA GLU A 129 -5.58 -9.89 6.27
C GLU A 129 -6.44 -9.94 5.02
N TYR A 130 -5.85 -10.42 3.94
CA TYR A 130 -6.50 -10.57 2.65
C TYR A 130 -6.41 -12.04 2.25
N GLN A 131 -7.57 -12.61 2.01
CA GLN A 131 -7.73 -13.96 1.48
C GLN A 131 -8.54 -13.84 0.19
N LYS A 132 -8.03 -14.45 -0.88
CA LYS A 132 -8.77 -14.53 -2.13
C LYS A 132 -9.82 -15.63 -1.99
N GLU A 133 -11.09 -15.26 -2.07
CA GLU A 133 -12.23 -16.21 -2.12
C GLU A 133 -12.27 -17.00 -3.44
#